data_AF-A0A969FSX8-F1
#
_entry.id   AF-A0A969FSX8-F1
#
_cell.length_a   1.000
_cell.length_b   1.000
_cell.length_c   1.000
_cell.angle_alpha   90.00
_cell.angle_beta   90.00
_cell.angle_gamma   90.00
#
_symmetry.space_group_name_H-M   'P 1'
#
loop_
_entity.id
_entity.type
_entity.pdbx_description
1 polymer ?
#
loop_
_entity_poly.entity_id
_entity_poly.type
_entity_poly.pdbx_seq_one_letter_code
_entity_poly.pdbx_strand_id
1 'polypeptide(L)'
;MHRSHDAARLSQAHRARPRTRARFQPIKIQPPSEEETIAVLIGIKERYERFHGVSYHDEAIRAAVYQSNRYITDRFLPDKAIDVIDEAGAWVKLRKRTSYRALREVEKEINKAVEGMKAALSRKDFDEAVTWHDKEVTLREKADRLRGEADREAATVLDVDRQDVEEVISKWTGIPISRVAEEEMERLLRMEEHLHQRVVGQQAAISALARAIRRSRAGLKNAQRPVGSFVFLGPTGVGKTELAKSLAGFLFGNERSMVRFDMSEYMEKHAVAKMIGSPPGYVGHEEGGLLTERIKRQPYSVVLLDEIEKAHPDVLNILLQVLDDGQITDAYGDTVDFKNTIIVMTSNIGSAALFNKGQLGFPTGDAREQDVKSKRDTVMQQVKRTLTPEFINRIDEIIVFDPLTEDELVQIARLMVGQLNASLVEKGIQLVPDDSVYGWLVRETCGDRSFGARPLRRAIQRHFEDAISEQIIAGKIQGSGEIAVQVGEDGKLRFRNSLANV
;
A
#
# COMPACT_ATOMS: atom_id res chain seq x y z
N MET A 1 -5.98 -14.29 -16.75
CA MET A 1 -5.66 -14.63 -18.16
C MET A 1 -6.80 -15.32 -18.93
N HIS A 2 -7.98 -15.57 -18.35
CA HIS A 2 -9.11 -16.21 -19.09
C HIS A 2 -10.18 -15.25 -19.65
N ARG A 3 -10.21 -13.97 -19.27
CA ARG A 3 -11.15 -12.97 -19.83
C ARG A 3 -11.02 -12.79 -21.35
N SER A 4 -9.84 -13.03 -21.92
CA SER A 4 -9.54 -12.75 -23.33
C SER A 4 -9.77 -13.91 -24.29
N HIS A 5 -10.14 -15.10 -23.84
CA HIS A 5 -10.31 -16.23 -24.78
C HIS A 5 -11.77 -16.46 -25.20
N ASP A 6 -12.74 -16.49 -24.28
CA ASP A 6 -14.12 -16.87 -24.67
C ASP A 6 -14.97 -15.70 -25.17
N ALA A 7 -14.84 -14.51 -24.59
CA ALA A 7 -15.47 -13.29 -25.15
C ALA A 7 -14.84 -12.90 -26.50
N ALA A 8 -13.52 -13.12 -26.67
CA ALA A 8 -12.85 -12.90 -27.94
C ALA A 8 -13.21 -13.96 -28.99
N ARG A 9 -13.53 -15.20 -28.60
CA ARG A 9 -14.05 -16.24 -29.51
C ARG A 9 -15.43 -15.89 -30.05
N LEU A 10 -16.32 -15.34 -29.22
CA LEU A 10 -17.62 -14.82 -29.66
C LEU A 10 -17.47 -13.59 -30.56
N SER A 11 -16.54 -12.68 -30.24
CA SER A 11 -16.18 -11.54 -31.09
C SER A 11 -15.59 -11.97 -32.45
N GLN A 12 -14.73 -13.00 -32.49
CA GLN A 12 -14.22 -13.60 -33.72
C GLN A 12 -15.33 -14.29 -34.54
N ALA A 13 -16.26 -15.00 -33.88
CA ALA A 13 -17.42 -15.61 -34.54
C ALA A 13 -18.41 -14.56 -35.06
N HIS A 14 -18.57 -13.43 -34.35
CA HIS A 14 -19.33 -12.28 -34.82
C HIS A 14 -18.62 -11.52 -35.96
N ARG A 15 -17.30 -11.48 -36.01
CA ARG A 15 -16.55 -10.93 -37.17
C ARG A 15 -16.56 -11.86 -38.39
N ALA A 16 -16.94 -13.13 -38.24
CA ALA A 16 -17.09 -14.06 -39.36
C ALA A 16 -18.35 -13.79 -40.20
N ARG A 17 -18.27 -14.15 -41.49
CA ARG A 17 -19.21 -13.85 -42.59
C ARG A 17 -20.71 -13.87 -42.19
N PRO A 18 -21.59 -13.09 -42.85
CA PRO A 18 -23.02 -12.96 -42.52
C PRO A 18 -23.77 -14.29 -42.32
N ARG A 19 -23.38 -15.35 -43.04
CA ARG A 19 -23.97 -16.70 -42.97
C ARG A 19 -23.74 -17.41 -41.63
N THR A 20 -22.66 -17.12 -40.90
CA THR A 20 -22.39 -17.71 -39.58
C THR A 20 -23.21 -17.03 -38.48
N ARG A 21 -23.45 -15.72 -38.56
CA ARG A 21 -24.31 -14.99 -37.60
C ARG A 21 -25.75 -15.50 -37.59
N ALA A 22 -26.27 -15.91 -38.74
CA ALA A 22 -27.63 -16.45 -38.86
C ALA A 22 -27.81 -17.86 -38.27
N ARG A 23 -26.73 -18.54 -37.85
CA ARG A 23 -26.76 -19.90 -37.27
C ARG A 23 -26.63 -19.92 -35.75
N PHE A 24 -26.34 -18.79 -35.10
CA PHE A 24 -26.17 -18.70 -33.66
C PHE A 24 -27.11 -17.65 -33.08
N GLN A 25 -27.89 -18.04 -32.08
CA GLN A 25 -28.65 -17.13 -31.25
C GLN A 25 -27.85 -16.86 -29.96
N PRO A 26 -27.41 -15.62 -29.70
CA PRO A 26 -26.68 -15.32 -28.47
C PRO A 26 -27.62 -15.42 -27.27
N ILE A 27 -27.34 -16.32 -26.35
CA ILE A 27 -28.00 -16.41 -25.05
C ILE A 27 -27.10 -15.72 -24.04
N LYS A 28 -27.57 -14.63 -23.44
CA LYS A 28 -26.84 -13.91 -22.40
C LYS A 28 -26.96 -14.68 -21.09
N ILE A 29 -25.86 -15.27 -20.63
CA ILE A 29 -25.79 -15.91 -19.31
C ILE A 29 -25.32 -14.85 -18.33
N GLN A 30 -26.14 -14.56 -17.31
CA GLN A 30 -25.73 -13.71 -16.21
C GLN A 30 -24.97 -14.54 -15.17
N PRO A 31 -24.01 -13.95 -14.45
CA PRO A 31 -23.43 -14.62 -13.29
C PRO A 31 -24.54 -14.92 -12.26
N PRO A 32 -24.46 -16.06 -11.56
CA PRO A 32 -25.42 -16.39 -10.51
C PRO A 32 -25.41 -15.33 -9.40
N SER A 33 -26.56 -15.17 -8.76
CA SER A 33 -26.69 -14.42 -7.52
C SER A 33 -25.89 -15.06 -6.39
N GLU A 34 -25.73 -14.33 -5.29
CA GLU A 34 -25.06 -14.86 -4.09
C GLU A 34 -25.79 -16.09 -3.55
N GLU A 35 -27.12 -16.08 -3.51
CA GLU A 35 -27.93 -17.22 -3.04
C GLU A 35 -27.80 -18.44 -3.96
N GLU A 36 -27.86 -18.24 -5.29
CA GLU A 36 -27.64 -19.30 -6.27
C GLU A 36 -26.23 -19.88 -6.15
N THR A 37 -25.24 -19.04 -5.91
CA THR A 37 -23.85 -19.47 -5.74
C THR A 37 -23.66 -20.28 -4.46
N ILE A 38 -24.31 -19.91 -3.36
CA ILE A 38 -24.31 -20.71 -2.13
C ILE A 38 -24.88 -22.10 -2.42
N ALA A 39 -26.00 -22.20 -3.16
CA ALA A 39 -26.58 -23.48 -3.53
C ALA A 39 -25.62 -24.33 -4.41
N VAL A 40 -24.92 -23.71 -5.36
CA VAL A 40 -23.87 -24.37 -6.16
C VAL A 40 -22.77 -24.93 -5.26
N LEU A 41 -22.25 -24.13 -4.33
CA LEU A 41 -21.18 -24.53 -3.40
C LEU A 41 -21.61 -25.67 -2.48
N ILE A 42 -22.83 -25.64 -1.94
CA ILE A 42 -23.40 -26.74 -1.16
C ILE A 42 -23.45 -28.02 -2.00
N GLY A 43 -23.83 -27.93 -3.28
CA GLY A 43 -23.89 -29.07 -4.19
C GLY A 43 -22.53 -29.70 -4.52
N ILE A 44 -21.43 -28.94 -4.44
CA ILE A 44 -20.06 -29.43 -4.67
C ILE A 44 -19.28 -29.69 -3.38
N LYS A 45 -19.82 -29.31 -2.20
CA LYS A 45 -19.18 -29.38 -0.88
C LYS A 45 -18.53 -30.73 -0.63
N GLU A 46 -19.29 -31.83 -0.73
CA GLU A 46 -18.80 -33.18 -0.43
C GLU A 46 -17.59 -33.60 -1.28
N ARG A 47 -17.48 -33.08 -2.51
CA ARG A 47 -16.37 -33.40 -3.40
C ARG A 47 -15.08 -32.75 -2.90
N TYR A 48 -15.14 -31.49 -2.48
CA TYR A 48 -14.00 -30.76 -1.93
C TYR A 48 -13.63 -31.25 -0.53
N GLU A 49 -14.61 -31.59 0.31
CA GLU A 49 -14.38 -32.20 1.63
C GLU A 49 -13.57 -33.50 1.51
N ARG A 50 -13.98 -34.39 0.59
CA ARG A 50 -13.26 -35.63 0.32
C ARG A 50 -11.88 -35.41 -0.30
N PHE A 51 -11.74 -34.45 -1.21
CA PHE A 51 -10.48 -34.17 -1.88
C PHE A 51 -9.42 -33.63 -0.89
N HIS A 52 -9.82 -32.70 -0.02
CA HIS A 52 -8.91 -32.08 0.94
C HIS A 52 -8.77 -32.87 2.24
N GLY A 53 -9.78 -33.65 2.62
CA GLY A 53 -9.87 -34.32 3.93
C GLY A 53 -10.27 -33.35 5.04
N VAL A 54 -11.20 -32.45 4.74
CA VAL A 54 -11.66 -31.37 5.64
C VAL A 54 -13.19 -31.35 5.66
N SER A 55 -13.80 -30.70 6.66
CA SER A 55 -15.23 -30.35 6.62
C SER A 55 -15.41 -28.84 6.54
N TYR A 56 -16.27 -28.38 5.65
CA TYR A 56 -16.57 -26.95 5.53
C TYR A 56 -17.79 -26.60 6.37
N HIS A 57 -17.64 -25.66 7.30
CA HIS A 57 -18.77 -25.09 8.01
C HIS A 57 -19.65 -24.27 7.04
N ASP A 58 -20.96 -24.25 7.27
CA ASP A 58 -21.90 -23.48 6.43
C ASP A 58 -21.58 -21.98 6.44
N GLU A 59 -21.08 -21.46 7.57
CA GLU A 59 -20.59 -20.08 7.67
C GLU A 59 -19.37 -19.83 6.78
N ALA A 60 -18.49 -20.81 6.58
CA ALA A 60 -17.34 -20.71 5.69
C ALA A 60 -17.77 -20.64 4.22
N ILE A 61 -18.76 -21.45 3.83
CA ILE A 61 -19.34 -21.41 2.47
C ILE A 61 -19.98 -20.05 2.21
N ARG A 62 -20.81 -19.56 3.13
CA ARG A 62 -21.43 -18.23 3.01
C ARG A 62 -20.36 -17.14 2.95
N ALA A 63 -19.35 -17.20 3.80
CA ALA A 63 -18.24 -16.25 3.78
C ALA A 63 -17.50 -16.27 2.45
N ALA A 64 -17.24 -17.45 1.88
CA ALA A 64 -16.57 -17.56 0.59
C ALA A 64 -17.35 -16.86 -0.52
N VAL A 65 -18.69 -16.94 -0.52
CA VAL A 65 -19.52 -16.20 -1.50
C VAL A 65 -19.51 -14.71 -1.23
N TYR A 66 -19.94 -14.27 -0.05
CA TYR A 66 -20.10 -12.84 0.24
C TYR A 66 -18.77 -12.09 0.19
N GLN A 67 -17.72 -12.66 0.79
CA GLN A 67 -16.41 -12.02 0.85
C GLN A 67 -15.68 -12.08 -0.49
N SER A 68 -15.73 -13.19 -1.24
CA SER A 68 -15.16 -13.17 -2.60
C SER A 68 -15.92 -12.21 -3.50
N ASN A 69 -17.23 -12.06 -3.33
CA ASN A 69 -18.00 -11.11 -4.11
C ASN A 69 -17.60 -9.66 -3.82
N ARG A 70 -17.37 -9.34 -2.55
CA ARG A 70 -17.00 -8.01 -2.08
C ARG A 70 -15.54 -7.63 -2.36
N TYR A 71 -14.60 -8.57 -2.21
CA TYR A 71 -13.17 -8.28 -2.21
C TYR A 71 -12.45 -8.72 -3.50
N ILE A 72 -12.98 -9.71 -4.24
CA ILE A 72 -12.41 -10.20 -5.50
C ILE A 72 -13.32 -9.73 -6.66
N THR A 73 -13.06 -8.52 -7.14
CA THR A 73 -13.90 -7.82 -8.14
C THR A 73 -13.52 -8.13 -9.59
N ASP A 74 -12.33 -8.70 -9.83
CA ASP A 74 -11.85 -9.05 -11.17
C ASP A 74 -12.37 -10.41 -11.67
N ARG A 75 -13.11 -11.14 -10.83
CA ARG A 75 -13.73 -12.44 -11.14
C ARG A 75 -15.23 -12.45 -10.86
N PHE A 76 -15.94 -13.37 -11.50
CA PHE A 76 -17.38 -13.53 -11.35
C PHE A 76 -17.71 -14.75 -10.48
N LEU A 77 -18.86 -14.71 -9.83
CA LEU A 77 -19.44 -15.90 -9.23
C LEU A 77 -19.87 -16.87 -10.35
N PRO A 78 -19.89 -18.20 -10.09
CA PRO A 78 -19.54 -18.86 -8.82
C PRO A 78 -18.02 -19.13 -8.69
N ASP A 79 -17.27 -18.99 -9.77
CA ASP A 79 -15.88 -19.43 -9.94
C ASP A 79 -14.95 -18.95 -8.82
N LYS A 80 -14.96 -17.63 -8.54
CA LYS A 80 -14.13 -17.06 -7.47
C LYS A 80 -14.41 -17.62 -6.07
N ALA A 81 -15.67 -17.99 -5.79
CA ALA A 81 -16.03 -18.54 -4.48
C ALA A 81 -15.62 -20.01 -4.37
N ILE A 82 -15.65 -20.74 -5.50
CA ILE A 82 -15.13 -22.11 -5.60
C ILE A 82 -13.62 -22.11 -5.36
N ASP A 83 -12.89 -21.23 -6.06
CA ASP A 83 -11.43 -21.13 -5.90
C ASP A 83 -11.06 -20.83 -4.43
N VAL A 84 -11.81 -19.95 -3.76
CA VAL A 84 -11.57 -19.59 -2.34
C VAL A 84 -11.78 -20.79 -1.42
N ILE A 85 -12.82 -21.60 -1.64
CA ILE A 85 -13.10 -22.80 -0.84
C ILE A 85 -12.04 -23.88 -1.08
N ASP A 86 -11.59 -24.04 -2.31
CA ASP A 86 -10.51 -24.97 -2.67
C ASP A 86 -9.22 -24.60 -1.95
N GLU A 87 -8.81 -23.33 -2.04
CA GLU A 87 -7.60 -22.82 -1.38
C GLU A 87 -7.72 -22.85 0.14
N ALA A 88 -8.89 -22.57 0.72
CA ALA A 88 -9.12 -22.67 2.16
C ALA A 88 -8.95 -24.11 2.68
N GLY A 89 -9.46 -25.10 1.93
CA GLY A 89 -9.26 -26.51 2.26
C GLY A 89 -7.79 -26.91 2.25
N ALA A 90 -7.05 -26.47 1.22
CA ALA A 90 -5.62 -26.69 1.12
C ALA A 90 -4.83 -25.97 2.23
N TRP A 91 -5.23 -24.73 2.56
CA TRP A 91 -4.59 -23.89 3.57
C TRP A 91 -4.67 -24.49 4.97
N VAL A 92 -5.87 -24.92 5.38
CA VAL A 92 -6.09 -25.54 6.70
C VAL A 92 -5.28 -26.83 6.83
N LYS A 93 -5.21 -27.62 5.76
CA LYS A 93 -4.40 -28.84 5.70
C LYS A 93 -2.90 -28.55 5.83
N LEU A 94 -2.40 -27.47 5.24
CA LEU A 94 -1.00 -27.04 5.37
C LEU A 94 -0.69 -26.52 6.78
N ARG A 95 -1.57 -25.69 7.36
CA ARG A 95 -1.36 -25.07 8.69
C ARG A 95 -1.32 -26.09 9.81
N LYS A 96 -2.24 -27.06 9.79
CA LYS A 96 -2.46 -28.01 10.89
C LYS A 96 -1.65 -29.32 10.78
N ARG A 97 -0.86 -29.52 9.72
CA ARG A 97 0.09 -30.65 9.58
C ARG A 97 1.54 -30.25 9.90
N THR A 98 1.71 -29.51 10.99
CA THR A 98 3.00 -28.97 11.42
C THR A 98 3.98 -30.09 11.77
N SER A 99 3.47 -31.21 12.30
CA SER A 99 4.27 -32.38 12.68
C SER A 99 4.90 -33.10 11.47
N TYR A 100 4.24 -33.13 10.31
CA TYR A 100 4.84 -33.67 9.07
C TYR A 100 6.03 -32.85 8.58
N ARG A 101 5.96 -31.52 8.71
CA ARG A 101 7.07 -30.64 8.31
C ARG A 101 8.26 -30.82 9.25
N ALA A 102 8.00 -30.82 10.55
CA ALA A 102 9.02 -31.09 11.57
C ALA A 102 9.65 -32.49 11.38
N LEU A 103 8.85 -33.51 11.07
CA LEU A 103 9.34 -34.86 10.77
C LEU A 103 10.32 -34.86 9.60
N ARG A 104 9.97 -34.22 8.47
CA ARG A 104 10.87 -34.14 7.30
C ARG A 104 12.17 -33.39 7.59
N GLU A 105 12.14 -32.39 8.45
CA GLU A 105 13.35 -31.68 8.88
C GLU A 105 14.25 -32.58 9.72
N VAL A 106 13.68 -33.33 10.67
CA VAL A 106 14.42 -34.29 11.50
C VAL A 106 14.99 -35.43 10.64
N GLU A 107 14.24 -35.97 9.66
CA GLU A 107 14.75 -36.99 8.73
C GLU A 107 15.96 -36.49 7.91
N LYS A 108 15.99 -35.20 7.54
CA LYS A 108 17.18 -34.61 6.90
C LYS A 108 18.37 -34.53 7.87
N GLU A 109 18.13 -34.22 9.14
CA GLU A 109 19.20 -34.21 10.15
C GLU A 109 19.75 -35.61 10.44
N ILE A 110 18.89 -36.64 10.44
CA ILE A 110 19.32 -38.04 10.54
C ILE A 110 20.28 -38.39 9.39
N ASN A 111 19.93 -38.04 8.15
CA ASN A 111 20.80 -38.30 7.00
C ASN A 111 22.17 -37.59 7.14
N LYS A 112 22.18 -36.34 7.62
CA LYS A 112 23.44 -35.63 7.91
C LYS A 112 24.26 -36.33 8.99
N ALA A 113 23.62 -36.83 10.06
CA ALA A 113 24.30 -37.55 11.12
C ALA A 113 24.93 -38.86 10.61
N VAL A 114 24.20 -39.60 9.76
CA VAL A 114 24.70 -40.83 9.11
C VAL A 114 25.90 -40.53 8.19
N GLU A 115 25.84 -39.46 7.40
CA GLU A 115 26.95 -39.03 6.55
C GLU A 115 28.17 -38.59 7.38
N GLY A 116 27.95 -37.83 8.45
CA GLY A 116 28.99 -37.41 9.40
C GLY A 116 29.68 -38.60 10.07
N MET A 117 28.90 -39.58 10.55
CA MET A 117 29.43 -40.82 11.11
C MET A 117 30.30 -41.60 10.11
N LYS A 118 29.83 -41.75 8.85
CA LYS A 118 30.61 -42.43 7.79
C LYS A 118 31.92 -41.69 7.49
N ALA A 119 31.90 -40.36 7.49
CA ALA A 119 33.09 -39.55 7.27
C ALA A 119 34.11 -39.69 8.41
N ALA A 120 33.65 -39.68 9.67
CA ALA A 120 34.48 -39.89 10.86
C ALA A 120 35.12 -41.30 10.88
N LEU A 121 34.33 -42.34 10.57
CA LEU A 121 34.83 -43.72 10.43
C LEU A 121 35.89 -43.86 9.35
N SER A 122 35.73 -43.19 8.21
CA SER A 122 36.72 -43.17 7.12
C SER A 122 38.05 -42.53 7.56
N ARG A 123 37.99 -41.54 8.44
CA ARG A 123 39.17 -40.89 9.05
C ARG A 123 39.72 -41.64 10.25
N LYS A 124 39.08 -42.73 10.69
CA LYS A 124 39.38 -43.50 11.92
C LYS A 124 39.27 -42.65 13.19
N ASP A 125 38.46 -41.60 13.16
CA ASP A 125 38.12 -40.82 14.35
C ASP A 125 36.91 -41.47 15.03
N PHE A 126 37.19 -42.36 15.99
CA PHE A 126 36.16 -43.16 16.65
C PHE A 126 35.33 -42.34 17.65
N ASP A 127 35.95 -41.35 18.29
CA ASP A 127 35.25 -40.48 19.24
C ASP A 127 34.23 -39.61 18.51
N GLU A 128 34.61 -39.00 17.38
CA GLU A 128 33.68 -38.24 16.55
C GLU A 128 32.57 -39.14 15.98
N ALA A 129 32.90 -40.37 15.55
CA ALA A 129 31.91 -41.33 15.06
C ALA A 129 30.86 -41.71 16.13
N VAL A 130 31.26 -41.87 17.39
CA VAL A 130 30.35 -42.13 18.52
C VAL A 130 29.41 -40.93 18.75
N THR A 131 29.92 -39.69 18.70
CA THR A 131 29.07 -38.51 18.87
C THR A 131 28.01 -38.38 17.76
N TRP A 132 28.38 -38.68 16.50
CA TRP A 132 27.43 -38.71 15.39
C TRP A 132 26.40 -39.83 15.54
N HIS A 133 26.81 -40.99 16.07
CA HIS A 133 25.91 -42.11 16.35
C HIS A 133 24.89 -41.76 17.45
N ASP A 134 25.33 -41.20 18.58
CA ASP A 134 24.44 -40.78 19.66
C ASP A 134 23.43 -39.71 19.18
N LYS A 135 23.88 -38.80 18.31
CA LYS A 135 23.02 -37.82 17.64
C LYS A 135 22.02 -38.49 16.70
N GLU A 136 22.41 -39.51 15.94
CA GLU A 136 21.49 -40.28 15.10
C GLU A 136 20.40 -40.96 15.93
N VAL A 137 20.78 -41.62 17.04
CA VAL A 137 19.84 -42.33 17.93
C VAL A 137 18.80 -41.37 18.49
N THR A 138 19.24 -40.25 19.06
CA THR A 138 18.33 -39.22 19.61
C THR A 138 17.41 -38.60 18.55
N LEU A 139 17.92 -38.36 17.33
CA LEU A 139 17.11 -37.86 16.23
C LEU A 139 16.09 -38.89 15.73
N ARG A 140 16.43 -40.19 15.72
CA ARG A 140 15.49 -41.27 15.38
C ARG A 140 14.35 -41.38 16.39
N GLU A 141 14.64 -41.31 17.69
CA GLU A 141 13.59 -41.30 18.72
C GLU A 141 12.64 -40.11 18.55
N LYS A 142 13.19 -38.93 18.25
CA LYS A 142 12.40 -37.73 17.94
C LYS A 142 11.56 -37.90 16.67
N ALA A 143 12.11 -38.53 15.63
CA ALA A 143 11.39 -38.81 14.39
C ALA A 143 10.22 -39.79 14.63
N ASP A 144 10.41 -40.85 15.41
CA ASP A 144 9.35 -41.82 15.72
C ASP A 144 8.21 -41.17 16.51
N ARG A 145 8.52 -40.28 17.46
CA ARG A 145 7.50 -39.50 18.18
C ARG A 145 6.73 -38.58 17.23
N LEU A 146 7.44 -37.79 16.41
CA LEU A 146 6.84 -36.88 15.42
C LEU A 146 6.02 -37.63 14.38
N ARG A 147 6.41 -38.85 14.01
CA ARG A 147 5.67 -39.71 13.09
C ARG A 147 4.34 -40.15 13.69
N GLY A 148 4.33 -40.56 14.96
CA GLY A 148 3.08 -40.85 15.68
C GLY A 148 2.16 -39.63 15.82
N GLU A 149 2.72 -38.45 16.07
CA GLU A 149 1.96 -37.18 16.12
C GLU A 149 1.41 -36.81 14.73
N ALA A 150 2.23 -36.94 13.68
CA ALA A 150 1.84 -36.67 12.29
C ALA A 150 0.73 -37.61 11.80
N ASP A 151 0.78 -38.90 12.14
CA ASP A 151 -0.25 -39.86 11.76
C ASP A 151 -1.57 -39.59 12.48
N ARG A 152 -1.53 -39.12 13.74
CA ARG A 152 -2.72 -38.64 14.47
C ARG A 152 -3.29 -37.37 13.83
N GLU A 153 -2.45 -36.41 13.47
CA GLU A 153 -2.86 -35.20 12.73
C GLU A 153 -3.49 -35.57 11.37
N ALA A 154 -2.95 -36.55 10.65
CA ALA A 154 -3.49 -37.01 9.37
C ALA A 154 -4.87 -37.69 9.50
N ALA A 155 -5.12 -38.40 10.59
CA ALA A 155 -6.38 -39.06 10.87
C ALA A 155 -7.49 -38.10 11.33
N THR A 156 -7.14 -36.87 11.71
CA THR A 156 -8.10 -35.89 12.19
C THR A 156 -8.71 -35.13 11.02
N VAL A 157 -10.03 -35.21 10.85
CA VAL A 157 -10.75 -34.34 9.89
C VAL A 157 -10.67 -32.92 10.42
N LEU A 158 -10.18 -32.00 9.57
CA LEU A 158 -10.01 -30.61 9.96
C LEU A 158 -11.23 -29.80 9.53
N ASP A 159 -11.74 -28.97 10.41
CA ASP A 159 -12.81 -28.03 10.04
C ASP A 159 -12.21 -26.77 9.40
N VAL A 160 -12.86 -26.32 8.33
CA VAL A 160 -12.64 -25.03 7.68
C VAL A 160 -13.76 -24.10 8.15
N ASP A 161 -13.35 -23.06 8.87
CA ASP A 161 -14.27 -22.05 9.39
C ASP A 161 -14.27 -20.78 8.51
N ARG A 162 -15.05 -19.79 8.94
CA ARG A 162 -15.12 -18.49 8.29
C ARG A 162 -13.76 -17.77 8.29
N GLN A 163 -12.96 -17.89 9.35
CA GLN A 163 -11.69 -17.18 9.48
C GLN A 163 -10.66 -17.69 8.49
N ASP A 164 -10.63 -19.01 8.25
CA ASP A 164 -9.73 -19.62 7.28
C ASP A 164 -10.03 -19.10 5.85
N VAL A 165 -11.30 -18.92 5.51
CA VAL A 165 -11.74 -18.29 4.25
C VAL A 165 -11.32 -16.83 4.16
N GLU A 166 -11.52 -16.05 5.23
CA GLU A 166 -11.13 -14.63 5.28
C GLU A 166 -9.60 -14.47 5.16
N GLU A 167 -8.80 -15.37 5.73
CA GLU A 167 -7.34 -15.39 5.61
C GLU A 167 -6.88 -15.64 4.18
N VAL A 168 -7.50 -16.57 3.46
CA VAL A 168 -7.20 -16.86 2.04
C VAL A 168 -7.48 -15.65 1.18
N ILE A 169 -8.68 -15.06 1.29
CA ILE A 169 -9.03 -13.88 0.51
C ILE A 169 -8.10 -12.72 0.86
N SER A 170 -7.70 -12.60 2.14
CA SER A 170 -6.77 -11.58 2.58
C SER A 170 -5.40 -11.71 1.90
N LYS A 171 -4.87 -12.93 1.77
CA LYS A 171 -3.62 -13.17 1.05
C LYS A 171 -3.72 -12.89 -0.44
N TRP A 172 -4.83 -13.26 -1.08
CA TRP A 172 -5.02 -13.03 -2.51
C TRP A 172 -5.14 -11.55 -2.85
N THR A 173 -5.83 -10.81 -2.00
CA THR A 173 -6.15 -9.40 -2.25
C THR A 173 -5.15 -8.43 -1.61
N GLY A 174 -4.39 -8.89 -0.61
CA GLY A 174 -3.58 -8.06 0.27
C GLY A 174 -4.39 -7.27 1.30
N ILE A 175 -5.69 -7.54 1.43
CA ILE A 175 -6.63 -6.77 2.26
C ILE A 175 -6.97 -7.58 3.52
N PRO A 176 -6.81 -7.05 4.74
CA PRO A 176 -7.27 -7.74 5.95
C PRO A 176 -8.82 -7.87 5.96
N ILE A 177 -9.35 -9.09 6.03
CA ILE A 177 -10.82 -9.37 5.99
C ILE A 177 -11.34 -10.01 7.29
N SER A 178 -10.44 -10.48 8.17
CA SER A 178 -10.79 -11.09 9.44
C SER A 178 -11.63 -10.17 10.34
N ARG A 179 -12.24 -10.71 11.42
CA ARG A 179 -12.82 -9.95 12.55
C ARG A 179 -11.76 -9.14 13.32
N VAL A 180 -11.10 -8.27 12.57
CA VAL A 180 -10.11 -7.27 12.94
C VAL A 180 -10.83 -5.94 13.10
N ALA A 181 -12.16 -5.88 13.25
CA ALA A 181 -12.85 -4.60 13.46
C ALA A 181 -12.35 -3.90 14.75
N GLU A 182 -12.10 -4.66 15.83
CA GLU A 182 -11.57 -4.10 17.08
C GLU A 182 -10.08 -3.75 16.97
N GLU A 183 -9.24 -4.64 16.42
CA GLU A 183 -7.82 -4.36 16.18
C GLU A 183 -7.59 -3.24 15.15
N GLU A 184 -8.42 -3.16 14.10
CA GLU A 184 -8.47 -2.08 13.12
C GLU A 184 -8.94 -0.78 13.77
N MET A 185 -9.99 -0.81 14.60
CA MET A 185 -10.42 0.36 15.35
C MET A 185 -9.33 0.86 16.29
N GLU A 186 -8.67 -0.03 17.03
CA GLU A 186 -7.55 0.33 17.91
C GLU A 186 -6.38 0.91 17.10
N ARG A 187 -6.06 0.30 15.97
CA ARG A 187 -5.06 0.82 15.04
C ARG A 187 -5.45 2.22 14.54
N LEU A 188 -6.71 2.44 14.15
CA LEU A 188 -7.24 3.73 13.69
C LEU A 188 -7.23 4.81 14.79
N LEU A 189 -7.33 4.43 16.07
CA LEU A 189 -7.14 5.35 17.19
C LEU A 189 -5.70 5.84 17.32
N ARG A 190 -4.72 5.05 16.85
CA ARG A 190 -3.30 5.39 16.81
C ARG A 190 -2.83 5.91 15.44
N MET A 191 -3.76 6.29 14.55
CA MET A 191 -3.43 6.72 13.19
C MET A 191 -2.51 7.95 13.19
N GLU A 192 -2.83 8.96 13.98
CA GLU A 192 -2.03 10.19 14.06
C GLU A 192 -0.57 9.90 14.44
N GLU A 193 -0.36 9.06 15.46
CA GLU A 193 0.98 8.63 15.90
C GLU A 193 1.76 7.96 14.77
N HIS A 194 1.14 7.01 14.05
CA HIS A 194 1.79 6.32 12.93
C HIS A 194 2.13 7.27 11.78
N LEU A 195 1.23 8.20 11.45
CA LEU A 195 1.48 9.19 10.40
C LEU A 195 2.61 10.15 10.79
N HIS A 196 2.73 10.51 12.07
CA HIS A 196 3.80 11.38 12.58
C HIS A 196 5.20 10.74 12.57
N GLN A 197 5.31 9.42 12.49
CA GLN A 197 6.60 8.76 12.29
C GLN A 197 7.26 9.15 10.97
N ARG A 198 6.47 9.63 9.99
CA ARG A 198 6.94 9.99 8.64
C ARG A 198 6.67 11.44 8.28
N VAL A 199 5.56 11.99 8.75
CA VAL A 199 5.14 13.36 8.45
C VAL A 199 5.41 14.24 9.67
N VAL A 200 6.39 15.11 9.52
CA VAL A 200 6.79 16.07 10.55
C VAL A 200 5.87 17.28 10.51
N GLY A 201 5.45 17.74 11.70
CA GLY A 201 4.55 18.88 11.83
C GLY A 201 3.12 18.57 11.39
N GLN A 202 2.41 19.57 10.86
CA GLN A 202 1.09 19.41 10.23
C GLN A 202 0.02 18.76 11.13
N GLN A 203 0.07 19.01 12.44
CA GLN A 203 -0.83 18.39 13.44
C GLN A 203 -2.30 18.55 13.08
N ALA A 204 -2.70 19.76 12.66
CA ALA A 204 -4.08 20.06 12.28
C ALA A 204 -4.53 19.25 11.06
N ALA A 205 -3.64 19.09 10.07
CA ALA A 205 -3.92 18.35 8.85
C ALA A 205 -4.10 16.85 9.12
N ILE A 206 -3.17 16.27 9.89
CA ILE A 206 -3.22 14.85 10.27
C ILE A 206 -4.45 14.56 11.13
N SER A 207 -4.76 15.43 12.10
CA SER A 207 -5.95 15.28 12.96
C SER A 207 -7.26 15.36 12.17
N ALA A 208 -7.38 16.30 11.23
CA ALA A 208 -8.56 16.43 10.38
C ALA A 208 -8.77 15.20 9.49
N LEU A 209 -7.69 14.73 8.85
CA LEU A 209 -7.67 13.52 8.03
C LEU A 209 -8.10 12.29 8.84
N ALA A 210 -7.46 12.07 9.99
CA ALA A 210 -7.72 10.90 10.84
C ALA A 210 -9.17 10.89 11.36
N ARG A 211 -9.70 12.05 11.75
CA ARG A 211 -11.10 12.20 12.17
C ARG A 211 -12.06 11.82 11.05
N ALA A 212 -11.84 12.30 9.83
CA ALA A 212 -12.70 11.99 8.69
C ALA A 212 -12.69 10.49 8.34
N ILE A 213 -11.52 9.86 8.37
CA ILE A 213 -11.39 8.43 8.08
C ILE A 213 -12.04 7.59 9.18
N ARG A 214 -11.87 7.94 10.46
CA ARG A 214 -12.57 7.28 11.57
C ARG A 214 -14.09 7.37 11.44
N ARG A 215 -14.64 8.53 11.04
CA ARG A 215 -16.08 8.67 10.79
C ARG A 215 -16.58 7.70 9.70
N SER A 216 -15.83 7.58 8.61
CA SER A 216 -16.15 6.62 7.54
C SER A 216 -16.10 5.17 8.03
N ARG A 217 -15.01 4.79 8.71
CA ARG A 217 -14.79 3.43 9.22
C ARG A 217 -15.77 3.03 10.33
N ALA A 218 -16.26 3.99 11.11
CA ALA A 218 -17.32 3.77 12.10
C ALA A 218 -18.73 3.63 11.47
N GLY A 219 -18.85 3.64 10.14
CA GLY A 219 -20.14 3.52 9.45
C GLY A 219 -21.02 4.77 9.53
N LEU A 220 -20.47 5.90 9.97
CA LEU A 220 -21.21 7.17 10.09
C LEU A 220 -21.30 7.95 8.77
N LYS A 221 -20.76 7.39 7.69
CA LYS A 221 -20.76 7.96 6.34
C LYS A 221 -21.59 7.08 5.39
N ASN A 222 -22.14 7.69 4.34
CA ASN A 222 -22.79 6.96 3.26
C ASN A 222 -21.84 5.92 2.63
N ALA A 223 -22.24 4.64 2.68
CA ALA A 223 -21.48 3.50 2.14
C ALA A 223 -21.37 3.49 0.61
N GLN A 224 -22.15 4.31 -0.10
CA GLN A 224 -22.05 4.46 -1.56
C GLN A 224 -20.92 5.40 -1.99
N ARG A 225 -20.32 6.17 -1.06
CA ARG A 225 -19.26 7.14 -1.39
C ARG A 225 -17.87 6.53 -1.12
N PRO A 226 -16.79 7.08 -1.70
CA PRO A 226 -15.43 6.72 -1.32
C PRO A 226 -15.22 6.83 0.19
N VAL A 227 -14.26 6.10 0.76
CA VAL A 227 -13.94 6.14 2.20
C VAL A 227 -13.70 7.57 2.67
N GLY A 228 -12.93 8.33 1.89
CA GLY A 228 -12.68 9.75 2.16
C GLY A 228 -12.35 10.51 0.89
N SER A 229 -12.76 11.78 0.81
CA SER A 229 -12.37 12.73 -0.22
C SER A 229 -11.77 13.98 0.40
N PHE A 230 -10.54 14.29 0.01
CA PHE A 230 -9.72 15.32 0.64
C PHE A 230 -9.11 16.25 -0.38
N VAL A 231 -9.08 17.55 -0.07
CA VAL A 231 -8.24 18.52 -0.80
C VAL A 231 -7.14 19.01 0.12
N PHE A 232 -5.89 18.74 -0.23
CA PHE A 232 -4.70 19.18 0.47
C PHE A 232 -4.19 20.49 -0.14
N LEU A 233 -4.33 21.58 0.60
CA LEU A 233 -3.90 22.92 0.21
C LEU A 233 -2.60 23.28 0.92
N GLY A 234 -1.68 23.96 0.25
CA GLY A 234 -0.48 24.49 0.89
C GLY A 234 0.66 24.72 -0.08
N PRO A 235 1.83 25.17 0.38
CA PRO A 235 3.01 25.36 -0.47
C PRO A 235 3.52 24.03 -1.05
N THR A 236 4.50 24.12 -1.95
CA THR A 236 5.21 22.91 -2.40
C THR A 236 6.17 22.42 -1.32
N GLY A 237 6.39 21.11 -1.22
CA GLY A 237 7.40 20.55 -0.32
C GLY A 237 7.05 20.54 1.17
N VAL A 238 5.81 20.81 1.56
CA VAL A 238 5.36 20.78 2.98
C VAL A 238 4.84 19.42 3.46
N GLY A 239 4.76 18.41 2.59
CA GLY A 239 4.40 17.04 2.97
C GLY A 239 3.04 16.51 2.49
N LYS A 240 2.32 17.24 1.62
CA LYS A 240 1.01 16.81 1.07
C LYS A 240 1.04 15.38 0.48
N THR A 241 1.98 15.13 -0.43
CA THR A 241 2.17 13.82 -1.08
C THR A 241 2.68 12.76 -0.11
N GLU A 242 3.55 13.12 0.84
CA GLU A 242 4.07 12.18 1.83
C GLU A 242 2.95 11.72 2.79
N LEU A 243 2.03 12.61 3.17
CA LEU A 243 0.86 12.25 3.96
C LEU A 243 -0.03 11.24 3.23
N ALA A 244 -0.32 11.46 1.94
CA ALA A 244 -1.09 10.53 1.13
C ALA A 244 -0.41 9.15 1.00
N LYS A 245 0.91 9.15 0.82
CA LYS A 245 1.72 7.93 0.74
C LYS A 245 1.76 7.17 2.06
N SER A 246 1.99 7.88 3.17
CA SER A 246 1.98 7.32 4.52
C SER A 246 0.59 6.77 4.88
N LEU A 247 -0.47 7.45 4.44
CA LEU A 247 -1.84 6.97 4.60
C LEU A 247 -2.10 5.67 3.84
N ALA A 248 -1.59 5.53 2.62
CA ALA A 248 -1.71 4.30 1.85
C ALA A 248 -1.01 3.12 2.55
N GLY A 249 0.22 3.35 3.05
CA GLY A 249 0.94 2.35 3.84
C GLY A 249 0.20 1.99 5.13
N PHE A 250 -0.36 2.97 5.83
CA PHE A 250 -1.08 2.76 7.07
C PHE A 250 -2.41 2.02 6.88
N LEU A 251 -3.21 2.33 5.87
CA LEU A 251 -4.54 1.72 5.70
C LEU A 251 -4.52 0.42 4.89
N PHE A 252 -3.64 0.33 3.90
CA PHE A 252 -3.62 -0.78 2.93
C PHE A 252 -2.36 -1.63 3.04
N GLY A 253 -1.53 -1.40 4.07
CA GLY A 253 -0.31 -2.16 4.35
C GLY A 253 0.86 -1.90 3.38
N ASN A 254 0.63 -1.16 2.30
CA ASN A 254 1.63 -0.92 1.27
C ASN A 254 1.50 0.49 0.67
N GLU A 255 2.61 1.22 0.59
CA GLU A 255 2.67 2.54 -0.06
C GLU A 255 2.35 2.48 -1.56
N ARG A 256 2.59 1.33 -2.20
CA ARG A 256 2.25 1.09 -3.61
C ARG A 256 0.74 1.05 -3.84
N SER A 257 -0.07 1.02 -2.78
CA SER A 257 -1.51 1.24 -2.84
C SER A 257 -1.90 2.70 -3.04
N MET A 258 -0.93 3.60 -3.22
CA MET A 258 -1.17 4.94 -3.74
C MET A 258 -1.12 4.94 -5.27
N VAL A 259 -2.25 5.24 -5.91
CA VAL A 259 -2.33 5.47 -7.36
C VAL A 259 -2.24 6.97 -7.63
N ARG A 260 -1.16 7.42 -8.27
CA ARG A 260 -0.92 8.85 -8.54
C ARG A 260 -1.22 9.21 -9.99
N PHE A 261 -1.85 10.38 -10.17
CA PHE A 261 -2.07 11.06 -11.44
C PHE A 261 -1.64 12.52 -11.31
N ASP A 262 -0.86 13.01 -12.29
CA ASP A 262 -0.50 14.42 -12.40
C ASP A 262 -1.54 15.13 -13.26
N MET A 263 -2.26 16.10 -12.69
CA MET A 263 -3.33 16.80 -13.41
C MET A 263 -2.83 17.74 -14.49
N SER A 264 -1.53 18.06 -14.51
CA SER A 264 -0.90 18.75 -15.63
C SER A 264 -0.92 17.92 -16.92
N GLU A 265 -0.95 16.58 -16.83
CA GLU A 265 -1.12 15.70 -18.00
C GLU A 265 -2.54 15.72 -18.57
N TYR A 266 -3.50 16.27 -17.82
CA TYR A 266 -4.93 16.29 -18.15
C TYR A 266 -5.47 17.72 -18.35
N MET A 267 -4.60 18.66 -18.73
CA MET A 267 -4.97 20.05 -19.05
C MET A 267 -5.84 20.16 -20.30
N GLU A 268 -5.67 19.23 -21.25
CA GLU A 268 -6.33 19.27 -22.56
C GLU A 268 -7.48 18.25 -22.63
N LYS A 269 -8.56 18.64 -23.32
CA LYS A 269 -9.78 17.83 -23.42
C LYS A 269 -9.55 16.39 -23.92
N HIS A 270 -8.63 16.20 -24.87
CA HIS A 270 -8.35 14.87 -25.42
C HIS A 270 -7.54 13.99 -24.47
N ALA A 271 -6.79 14.56 -23.52
CA ALA A 271 -6.11 13.81 -22.48
C ALA A 271 -7.09 13.26 -21.43
N VAL A 272 -8.21 13.95 -21.19
CA VAL A 272 -9.29 13.49 -20.30
C VAL A 272 -9.83 12.13 -20.73
N ALA A 273 -9.98 11.91 -22.05
CA ALA A 273 -10.41 10.62 -22.58
C ALA A 273 -9.46 9.47 -22.19
N LYS A 274 -8.15 9.71 -22.03
CA LYS A 274 -7.20 8.68 -21.57
C LYS A 274 -7.46 8.25 -20.12
N MET A 275 -8.10 9.11 -19.30
CA MET A 275 -8.39 8.79 -17.90
C MET A 275 -9.47 7.71 -17.79
N ILE A 276 -10.53 7.80 -18.60
CA ILE A 276 -11.71 6.92 -18.53
C ILE A 276 -11.82 5.92 -19.69
N GLY A 277 -11.07 6.14 -20.77
CA GLY A 277 -11.10 5.39 -22.01
C GLY A 277 -11.61 6.25 -23.17
N SER A 278 -11.09 5.99 -24.38
CA SER A 278 -11.62 6.61 -25.60
C SER A 278 -12.99 6.00 -25.95
N PRO A 279 -13.96 6.79 -26.46
CA PRO A 279 -15.22 6.25 -26.96
C PRO A 279 -15.04 5.28 -28.16
N PRO A 280 -16.03 4.41 -28.43
CA PRO A 280 -16.06 3.57 -29.63
C PRO A 280 -15.81 4.34 -30.92
N GLY A 281 -14.78 3.93 -31.67
CA GLY A 281 -14.42 4.52 -32.98
C GLY A 281 -13.23 5.49 -32.98
N TYR A 282 -12.61 5.77 -31.83
CA TYR A 282 -11.41 6.60 -31.72
C TYR A 282 -10.12 5.77 -31.54
N VAL A 283 -8.97 6.31 -31.95
CA VAL A 283 -7.66 5.68 -31.72
C VAL A 283 -7.42 5.53 -30.21
N GLY A 284 -7.00 4.34 -29.77
CA GLY A 284 -6.88 4.01 -28.34
C GLY A 284 -8.14 3.38 -27.72
N HIS A 285 -9.20 3.11 -28.49
CA HIS A 285 -10.39 2.38 -28.05
C HIS A 285 -10.15 0.88 -27.73
N GLU A 286 -8.92 0.37 -27.77
CA GLU A 286 -8.65 -0.97 -27.21
C GLU A 286 -7.90 -0.89 -25.87
N GLU A 287 -7.49 0.30 -25.46
CA GLU A 287 -6.86 0.57 -24.17
C GLU A 287 -7.93 1.06 -23.18
N GLY A 288 -8.08 0.38 -22.05
CA GLY A 288 -8.93 0.83 -20.93
C GLY A 288 -8.50 2.21 -20.42
N GLY A 289 -9.40 2.93 -19.75
CA GLY A 289 -9.04 4.19 -19.10
C GLY A 289 -7.96 3.98 -18.04
N LEU A 290 -6.97 4.87 -17.97
CA LEU A 290 -5.86 4.73 -17.03
C LEU A 290 -6.34 4.72 -15.57
N LEU A 291 -7.31 5.56 -15.23
CA LEU A 291 -7.90 5.61 -13.90
C LEU A 291 -8.78 4.38 -13.65
N THR A 292 -9.70 4.09 -14.57
CA THR A 292 -10.67 3.00 -14.42
C THR A 292 -9.97 1.64 -14.34
N GLU A 293 -8.95 1.36 -15.15
CA GLU A 293 -8.19 0.12 -15.08
C GLU A 293 -7.34 -0.02 -13.81
N ARG A 294 -6.70 1.07 -13.35
CA ARG A 294 -5.92 1.05 -12.09
C ARG A 294 -6.83 0.68 -10.92
N ILE A 295 -8.02 1.27 -10.85
CA ILE A 295 -8.96 1.04 -9.74
C ILE A 295 -9.67 -0.30 -9.85
N LYS A 296 -10.01 -0.77 -11.07
CA LYS A 296 -10.49 -2.16 -11.27
C LYS A 296 -9.50 -3.19 -10.71
N ARG A 297 -8.19 -2.99 -10.91
CA ARG A 297 -7.14 -3.88 -10.41
C ARG A 297 -6.81 -3.67 -8.94
N GLN A 298 -6.99 -2.46 -8.42
CA GLN A 298 -6.66 -2.09 -7.05
C GLN A 298 -7.74 -1.19 -6.42
N PRO A 299 -8.90 -1.77 -6.06
CA PRO A 299 -10.04 -1.01 -5.54
C PRO A 299 -9.82 -0.44 -4.14
N TYR A 300 -8.80 -0.93 -3.42
CA TYR A 300 -8.38 -0.47 -2.09
C TYR A 300 -7.11 0.34 -2.24
N SER A 301 -7.27 1.64 -2.49
CA SER A 301 -6.16 2.52 -2.82
C SER A 301 -6.39 3.96 -2.38
N VAL A 302 -5.29 4.68 -2.22
CA VAL A 302 -5.29 6.14 -2.14
C VAL A 302 -5.10 6.67 -3.56
N VAL A 303 -6.11 7.33 -4.12
CA VAL A 303 -6.04 7.97 -5.44
C VAL A 303 -5.54 9.40 -5.23
N LEU A 304 -4.30 9.67 -5.61
CA LEU A 304 -3.68 10.98 -5.51
C LEU A 304 -3.78 11.72 -6.86
N LEU A 305 -4.52 12.82 -6.87
CA LEU A 305 -4.67 13.74 -7.98
C LEU A 305 -3.84 15.00 -7.67
N ASP A 306 -2.64 15.07 -8.25
CA ASP A 306 -1.69 16.14 -7.95
C ASP A 306 -1.98 17.39 -8.78
N GLU A 307 -1.90 18.58 -8.18
CA GLU A 307 -2.13 19.88 -8.85
C GLU A 307 -3.50 20.01 -9.53
N ILE A 308 -4.59 19.71 -8.79
CA ILE A 308 -5.97 19.66 -9.31
C ILE A 308 -6.42 20.95 -10.03
N GLU A 309 -5.85 22.09 -9.69
CA GLU A 309 -6.12 23.37 -10.35
C GLU A 309 -5.67 23.43 -11.83
N LYS A 310 -4.81 22.50 -12.26
CA LYS A 310 -4.33 22.40 -13.64
C LYS A 310 -5.25 21.53 -14.51
N ALA A 311 -6.10 20.70 -13.90
CA ALA A 311 -6.94 19.78 -14.64
C ALA A 311 -7.93 20.53 -15.56
N HIS A 312 -8.24 19.92 -16.71
CA HIS A 312 -9.37 20.36 -17.52
C HIS A 312 -10.68 20.22 -16.73
N PRO A 313 -11.67 21.13 -16.88
CA PRO A 313 -12.95 21.06 -16.16
C PRO A 313 -13.70 19.72 -16.30
N ASP A 314 -13.58 19.05 -17.44
CA ASP A 314 -14.20 17.72 -17.66
C ASP A 314 -13.66 16.66 -16.70
N VAL A 315 -12.43 16.80 -16.18
CA VAL A 315 -11.91 15.91 -15.13
C VAL A 315 -12.69 16.10 -13.83
N LEU A 316 -13.00 17.35 -13.45
CA LEU A 316 -13.78 17.64 -12.24
C LEU A 316 -15.19 17.07 -12.35
N ASN A 317 -15.80 17.10 -13.53
CA ASN A 317 -17.11 16.51 -13.78
C ASN A 317 -17.10 14.99 -13.59
N ILE A 318 -16.07 14.31 -14.07
CA ILE A 318 -15.88 12.86 -13.84
C ILE A 318 -15.72 12.58 -12.34
N LEU A 319 -14.93 13.41 -11.65
CA LEU A 319 -14.71 13.24 -10.22
C LEU A 319 -15.99 13.48 -9.39
N LEU A 320 -16.88 14.39 -9.79
CA LEU A 320 -18.18 14.57 -9.12
C LEU A 320 -18.96 13.25 -9.04
N GLN A 321 -19.01 12.50 -10.15
CA GLN A 321 -19.66 11.19 -10.18
C GLN A 321 -19.02 10.20 -9.19
N VAL A 322 -17.68 10.16 -9.16
CA VAL A 322 -16.93 9.32 -8.22
C VAL A 322 -17.19 9.73 -6.77
N LEU A 323 -17.27 11.04 -6.48
CA LEU A 323 -17.47 11.56 -5.14
C LEU A 323 -18.90 11.37 -4.62
N ASP A 324 -19.90 11.28 -5.51
CA ASP A 324 -21.31 11.12 -5.16
C ASP A 324 -21.74 9.66 -5.10
N ASP A 325 -21.45 8.89 -6.15
CA ASP A 325 -21.95 7.52 -6.31
C ASP A 325 -20.90 6.46 -5.98
N GLY A 326 -19.65 6.89 -5.73
CA GLY A 326 -18.52 5.98 -5.50
C GLY A 326 -18.28 5.05 -6.68
N GLN A 327 -18.78 5.38 -7.87
CA GLN A 327 -18.69 4.56 -9.06
C GLN A 327 -18.59 5.45 -10.30
N ILE A 328 -17.97 4.92 -11.35
CA ILE A 328 -17.87 5.55 -12.66
C ILE A 328 -18.02 4.46 -13.72
N THR A 329 -18.72 4.79 -14.80
CA THR A 329 -18.78 3.93 -15.99
C THR A 329 -17.68 4.33 -16.96
N ASP A 330 -16.86 3.38 -17.38
CA ASP A 330 -15.83 3.62 -18.38
C ASP A 330 -16.41 3.71 -19.80
N ALA A 331 -15.55 4.01 -20.79
CA ALA A 331 -15.99 4.15 -22.19
C ALA A 331 -16.53 2.85 -22.83
N TYR A 332 -16.30 1.68 -22.20
CA TYR A 332 -16.78 0.37 -22.65
C TYR A 332 -18.11 -0.02 -21.99
N GLY A 333 -18.59 0.79 -21.04
CA GLY A 333 -19.81 0.51 -20.29
C GLY A 333 -19.58 -0.31 -19.01
N ASP A 334 -18.33 -0.55 -18.61
CA ASP A 334 -18.03 -1.23 -17.35
C ASP A 334 -18.10 -0.25 -16.19
N THR A 335 -18.83 -0.62 -15.14
CA THR A 335 -18.85 0.14 -13.87
C THR A 335 -17.61 -0.20 -13.03
N VAL A 336 -16.92 0.83 -12.55
CA VAL A 336 -15.76 0.74 -11.65
C VAL A 336 -16.12 1.27 -10.28
N ASP A 337 -15.76 0.52 -9.24
CA ASP A 337 -16.09 0.84 -7.85
C ASP A 337 -14.94 1.57 -7.13
N PHE A 338 -15.28 2.72 -6.54
CA PHE A 338 -14.40 3.61 -5.77
C PHE A 338 -14.78 3.68 -4.28
N LYS A 339 -15.78 2.93 -3.80
CA LYS A 339 -16.25 2.98 -2.40
C LYS A 339 -15.17 2.62 -1.39
N ASN A 340 -14.21 1.80 -1.81
CA ASN A 340 -13.06 1.40 -0.99
C ASN A 340 -11.80 2.26 -1.20
N THR A 341 -11.92 3.36 -1.95
CA THR A 341 -10.81 4.28 -2.23
C THR A 341 -10.82 5.48 -1.31
N ILE A 342 -9.65 6.11 -1.16
CA ILE A 342 -9.51 7.45 -0.60
C ILE A 342 -9.03 8.38 -1.70
N ILE A 343 -9.81 9.42 -2.00
CA ILE A 343 -9.47 10.41 -3.00
C ILE A 343 -8.73 11.56 -2.31
N VAL A 344 -7.48 11.80 -2.71
CA VAL A 344 -6.68 12.93 -2.25
C VAL A 344 -6.35 13.79 -3.45
N MET A 345 -6.75 15.05 -3.40
CA MET A 345 -6.37 16.06 -4.37
C MET A 345 -5.37 17.00 -3.73
N THR A 346 -4.26 17.31 -4.40
CA THR A 346 -3.35 18.35 -3.92
C THR A 346 -3.55 19.63 -4.72
N SER A 347 -3.30 20.75 -4.08
CA SER A 347 -3.27 22.03 -4.76
C SER A 347 -2.30 23.00 -4.09
N ASN A 348 -1.78 23.93 -4.90
CA ASN A 348 -1.01 25.07 -4.41
C ASN A 348 -1.86 26.36 -4.33
N ILE A 349 -3.19 26.27 -4.57
CA ILE A 349 -4.12 27.42 -4.49
C ILE A 349 -3.96 28.14 -3.16
N GLY A 350 -3.69 29.44 -3.26
CA GLY A 350 -3.60 30.35 -2.12
C GLY A 350 -2.46 30.15 -1.14
N SER A 351 -1.50 29.27 -1.48
CA SER A 351 -0.31 29.03 -0.67
C SER A 351 0.51 30.30 -0.37
N ALA A 352 0.51 31.29 -1.28
CA ALA A 352 1.20 32.56 -1.07
C ALA A 352 0.68 33.33 0.16
N ALA A 353 -0.62 33.26 0.45
CA ALA A 353 -1.22 33.95 1.59
C ALA A 353 -0.71 33.42 2.95
N LEU A 354 -0.21 32.17 2.98
CA LEU A 354 0.32 31.54 4.19
C LEU A 354 1.67 32.14 4.61
N PHE A 355 2.42 32.73 3.67
CA PHE A 355 3.73 33.35 3.93
C PHE A 355 3.65 34.84 4.29
N ASN A 356 2.48 35.47 4.14
CA ASN A 356 2.32 36.88 4.49
C ASN A 356 2.59 37.07 5.99
N LYS A 357 3.57 37.91 6.32
CA LYS A 357 3.81 38.32 7.70
C LYS A 357 2.64 39.22 8.13
N GLY A 358 1.92 38.81 9.17
CA GLY A 358 1.03 39.72 9.91
C GLY A 358 1.81 40.95 10.38
N GLN A 359 1.09 42.04 10.66
CA GLN A 359 1.66 43.35 11.06
C GLN A 359 2.84 43.22 12.04
N LEU A 360 3.90 44.01 11.81
CA LEU A 360 5.06 44.13 12.71
C LEU A 360 4.59 44.47 14.13
N GLY A 361 4.67 43.50 15.03
CA GLY A 361 4.43 43.65 16.46
C GLY A 361 4.44 42.27 17.11
N PHE A 362 5.02 42.14 18.31
CA PHE A 362 4.99 40.90 19.08
C PHE A 362 3.52 40.58 19.43
N PRO A 363 2.87 39.59 18.80
CA PRO A 363 1.46 39.36 19.03
C PRO A 363 1.30 38.65 20.38
N THR A 364 0.33 39.11 21.17
CA THR A 364 -0.24 38.31 22.26
C THR A 364 -0.89 37.02 21.68
N GLY A 365 -1.15 36.01 22.52
CA GLY A 365 -1.69 34.71 22.06
C GLY A 365 -2.92 34.83 21.14
N ASP A 366 -3.85 35.72 21.50
CA ASP A 366 -5.08 35.97 20.73
C ASP A 366 -4.81 36.54 19.32
N ALA A 367 -3.78 37.37 19.18
CA ALA A 367 -3.43 37.98 17.90
C ALA A 367 -2.79 36.96 16.93
N ARG A 368 -2.11 35.94 17.46
CA ARG A 368 -1.57 34.83 16.63
C ARG A 368 -2.68 33.93 16.11
N GLU A 369 -3.68 33.62 16.94
CA GLU A 369 -4.84 32.83 16.49
C GLU A 369 -5.66 33.56 15.44
N GLN A 370 -5.87 34.87 15.61
CA GLN A 370 -6.55 35.70 14.61
C GLN A 370 -5.80 35.76 13.28
N ASP A 371 -4.46 35.88 13.29
CA ASP A 371 -3.64 35.86 12.08
C ASP A 371 -3.77 34.52 11.32
N VAL A 372 -3.67 33.39 12.03
CA VAL A 372 -3.84 32.06 11.43
C VAL A 372 -5.22 31.90 10.81
N LYS A 373 -6.27 32.34 11.50
CA LYS A 373 -7.64 32.31 10.98
C LYS A 373 -7.78 33.16 9.72
N SER A 374 -7.29 34.39 9.73
CA SER A 374 -7.33 35.30 8.58
C SER A 374 -6.60 34.74 7.36
N LYS A 375 -5.45 34.10 7.56
CA LYS A 375 -4.71 33.42 6.48
C LYS A 375 -5.51 32.28 5.88
N ARG A 376 -6.11 31.43 6.71
CA ARG A 376 -6.97 30.33 6.25
C ARG A 376 -8.20 30.84 5.51
N ASP A 377 -8.84 31.90 5.98
CA ASP A 377 -9.98 32.52 5.30
C ASP A 377 -9.58 33.04 3.91
N THR A 378 -8.39 33.63 3.77
CA THR A 378 -7.85 34.09 2.48
C THR A 378 -7.63 32.91 1.52
N VAL A 379 -7.04 31.82 2.00
CA VAL A 379 -6.88 30.58 1.21
C VAL A 379 -8.25 30.07 0.75
N MET A 380 -9.23 29.98 1.66
CA MET A 380 -10.57 29.49 1.33
C MET A 380 -11.32 30.38 0.33
N GLN A 381 -11.10 31.69 0.36
CA GLN A 381 -11.64 32.59 -0.66
C GLN A 381 -11.07 32.29 -2.05
N GLN A 382 -9.78 31.96 -2.15
CA GLN A 382 -9.17 31.59 -3.43
C GLN A 382 -9.66 30.22 -3.92
N VAL A 383 -9.83 29.24 -3.01
CA VAL A 383 -10.42 27.93 -3.33
C VAL A 383 -11.81 28.10 -3.94
N LYS A 384 -12.67 28.92 -3.33
CA LYS A 384 -14.04 29.19 -3.83
C LYS A 384 -14.08 29.91 -5.19
N ARG A 385 -12.97 30.53 -5.61
CA ARG A 385 -12.85 31.16 -6.93
C ARG A 385 -12.40 30.17 -8.01
N THR A 386 -11.61 29.17 -7.63
CA THR A 386 -11.03 28.19 -8.57
C THR A 386 -11.87 26.92 -8.68
N LEU A 387 -12.38 26.41 -7.57
CA LEU A 387 -13.23 25.22 -7.53
C LEU A 387 -14.70 25.62 -7.43
N THR A 388 -15.58 24.91 -8.14
CA THR A 388 -17.01 25.18 -8.10
C THR A 388 -17.60 24.85 -6.73
N PRO A 389 -18.65 25.57 -6.28
CA PRO A 389 -19.34 25.25 -5.03
C PRO A 389 -19.87 23.82 -4.99
N GLU A 390 -20.33 23.30 -6.13
CA GLU A 390 -20.77 21.91 -6.28
C GLU A 390 -19.66 20.93 -5.91
N PHE A 391 -18.46 21.11 -6.46
CA PHE A 391 -17.30 20.26 -6.16
C PHE A 391 -16.89 20.34 -4.69
N ILE A 392 -16.84 21.56 -4.13
CA ILE A 392 -16.52 21.79 -2.71
C ILE A 392 -17.47 21.04 -1.79
N ASN A 393 -18.77 21.04 -2.09
CA ASN A 393 -19.78 20.37 -1.27
C ASN A 393 -19.70 18.83 -1.34
N ARG A 394 -18.94 18.26 -2.28
CA ARG A 394 -18.70 16.80 -2.37
C ARG A 394 -17.41 16.35 -1.69
N ILE A 395 -16.59 17.28 -1.23
CA ILE A 395 -15.36 16.98 -0.50
C ILE A 395 -15.68 16.80 0.99
N ASP A 396 -15.14 15.76 1.63
CA ASP A 396 -15.36 15.55 3.06
C ASP A 396 -14.62 16.56 3.92
N GLU A 397 -13.36 16.85 3.58
CA GLU A 397 -12.54 17.83 4.28
C GLU A 397 -11.57 18.55 3.33
N ILE A 398 -11.45 19.87 3.49
CA ILE A 398 -10.41 20.69 2.86
C ILE A 398 -9.35 20.96 3.92
N ILE A 399 -8.14 20.46 3.69
CA ILE A 399 -7.07 20.41 4.67
C ILE A 399 -5.96 21.38 4.25
N VAL A 400 -5.70 22.39 5.08
CA VAL A 400 -4.63 23.37 4.86
C VAL A 400 -3.36 22.94 5.59
N PHE A 401 -2.27 22.83 4.85
CA PHE A 401 -0.93 22.56 5.35
C PHE A 401 -0.20 23.87 5.61
N ASP A 402 0.41 23.96 6.77
CA ASP A 402 1.13 25.15 7.22
C ASP A 402 2.57 25.15 6.65
N PRO A 403 3.19 26.33 6.43
CA PRO A 403 4.60 26.40 6.09
C PRO A 403 5.50 25.77 7.17
N LEU A 404 6.56 25.08 6.75
CA LEU A 404 7.47 24.39 7.67
C LEU A 404 8.36 25.37 8.44
N THR A 405 8.40 25.19 9.76
CA THR A 405 9.33 25.86 10.66
C THR A 405 10.76 25.34 10.50
N GLU A 406 11.74 26.03 11.06
CA GLU A 406 13.14 25.58 11.00
C GLU A 406 13.36 24.26 11.74
N ASP A 407 12.77 24.12 12.93
CA ASP A 407 12.86 22.90 13.72
C ASP A 407 12.25 21.70 12.98
N GLU A 408 11.10 21.90 12.31
CA GLU A 408 10.47 20.88 11.47
C GLU A 408 11.36 20.50 10.27
N LEU A 409 12.00 21.48 9.61
CA LEU A 409 12.94 21.19 8.53
C LEU A 409 14.16 20.39 9.01
N VAL A 410 14.68 20.70 10.20
CA VAL A 410 15.79 19.95 10.82
C VAL A 410 15.36 18.51 11.12
N GLN A 411 14.16 18.30 11.66
CA GLN A 411 13.60 16.96 11.89
C GLN A 411 13.40 16.20 10.57
N ILE A 412 12.93 16.85 9.51
CA ILE A 412 12.81 16.23 8.18
C ILE A 412 14.19 15.84 7.63
N ALA A 413 15.20 16.71 7.78
CA ALA A 413 16.57 16.39 7.37
C ALA A 413 17.09 15.15 8.10
N ARG A 414 16.83 15.01 9.41
CA ARG A 414 17.17 13.81 10.19
C ARG A 414 16.51 12.56 9.63
N LEU A 415 15.20 12.61 9.36
CA LEU A 415 14.47 11.47 8.79
C LEU A 415 15.04 11.05 7.43
N MET A 416 15.33 12.00 6.55
CA MET A 416 15.86 11.72 5.21
C MET A 416 17.28 11.15 5.24
N VAL A 417 18.14 11.64 6.14
CA VAL A 417 19.47 11.05 6.35
C VAL A 417 19.36 9.66 6.99
N GLY A 418 18.40 9.44 7.88
CA GLY A 418 18.10 8.10 8.41
C GLY A 418 17.68 7.11 7.32
N GLN A 419 16.88 7.53 6.33
CA GLN A 419 16.52 6.72 5.17
C GLN A 419 17.74 6.38 4.30
N LEU A 420 18.64 7.35 4.08
CA LEU A 420 19.92 7.09 3.42
C LEU A 420 20.76 6.10 4.22
N ASN A 421 20.81 6.25 5.55
CA ASN A 421 21.58 5.36 6.39
C ASN A 421 21.07 3.92 6.29
N ALA A 422 19.75 3.72 6.29
CA ALA A 422 19.14 2.39 6.13
C ALA A 422 19.54 1.69 4.82
N SER A 423 19.72 2.44 3.71
CA SER A 423 20.17 1.86 2.44
C SER A 423 21.67 1.58 2.40
N LEU A 424 22.47 2.31 3.19
CA LEU A 424 23.91 2.12 3.31
C LEU A 424 24.30 0.94 4.21
N VAL A 425 23.43 0.55 5.16
CA VAL A 425 23.66 -0.60 6.05
C VAL A 425 23.88 -1.90 5.26
N GLU A 426 23.17 -2.11 4.15
CA GLU A 426 23.38 -3.28 3.27
C GLU A 426 24.78 -3.32 2.64
N LYS A 427 25.43 -2.16 2.54
CA LYS A 427 26.80 -1.99 2.06
C LYS A 427 27.81 -2.00 3.22
N GLY A 428 27.37 -2.25 4.44
CA GLY A 428 28.17 -2.24 5.67
C GLY A 428 28.54 -0.85 6.15
N ILE A 429 27.95 0.22 5.62
CA ILE A 429 28.30 1.60 5.96
C ILE A 429 27.22 2.18 6.87
N GLN A 430 27.64 2.80 7.96
CA GLN A 430 26.75 3.53 8.87
C GLN A 430 27.22 4.97 9.02
N LEU A 431 26.39 5.91 8.60
CA LEU A 431 26.62 7.34 8.82
C LEU A 431 26.18 7.74 10.23
N VAL A 432 27.02 8.52 10.89
CA VAL A 432 26.76 9.08 12.22
C VAL A 432 26.97 10.60 12.15
N PRO A 433 25.96 11.37 11.72
CA PRO A 433 26.05 12.82 11.65
C PRO A 433 25.85 13.48 13.01
N ASP A 434 26.65 14.49 13.30
CA ASP A 434 26.44 15.36 14.46
C ASP A 434 25.16 16.20 14.30
N ASP A 435 24.56 16.60 15.43
CA ASP A 435 23.34 17.42 15.44
C ASP A 435 23.47 18.73 14.65
N SER A 436 24.67 19.31 14.63
CA SER A 436 24.99 20.55 13.90
C SER A 436 24.86 20.40 12.38
N VAL A 437 25.02 19.19 11.85
CA VAL A 437 24.95 18.88 10.41
C VAL A 437 23.55 19.10 9.86
N TYR A 438 22.52 18.75 10.62
CA TYR A 438 21.13 18.93 10.18
C TYR A 438 20.75 20.41 10.11
N GLY A 439 21.15 21.21 11.10
CA GLY A 439 20.97 22.66 11.07
C GLY A 439 21.79 23.33 9.96
N TRP A 440 22.98 22.81 9.65
CA TRP A 440 23.77 23.24 8.50
C TRP A 440 23.06 22.96 7.17
N LEU A 441 22.55 21.74 6.98
CA LEU A 441 21.81 21.35 5.77
C LEU A 441 20.62 22.29 5.50
N VAL A 442 19.84 22.59 6.54
CA VAL A 442 18.67 23.47 6.43
C VAL A 442 19.08 24.89 6.07
N ARG A 443 20.09 25.45 6.74
CA ARG A 443 20.56 26.82 6.46
C ARG A 443 21.14 26.97 5.05
N GLU A 444 21.90 25.98 4.59
CA GLU A 444 22.54 25.99 3.28
C GLU A 444 21.52 25.84 2.13
N THR A 445 20.41 25.13 2.35
CA THR A 445 19.55 24.69 1.24
C THR A 445 18.09 25.13 1.29
N CYS A 446 17.56 25.46 2.47
CA CYS A 446 16.16 25.84 2.69
C CYS A 446 15.99 27.33 3.04
N GLY A 447 16.86 28.21 2.49
CA GLY A 447 16.75 29.66 2.66
C GLY A 447 15.41 30.21 2.15
N ASP A 448 14.90 29.69 1.04
CA ASP A 448 13.57 30.00 0.53
C ASP A 448 12.52 29.00 1.07
N ARG A 449 11.72 29.48 2.04
CA ARG A 449 10.68 28.69 2.71
C ARG A 449 9.50 28.35 1.80
N SER A 450 9.36 28.99 0.63
CA SER A 450 8.26 28.70 -0.32
C SER A 450 8.36 27.31 -0.97
N PHE A 451 9.57 26.73 -0.99
CA PHE A 451 9.85 25.38 -1.50
C PHE A 451 9.79 24.28 -0.42
N GLY A 452 9.55 24.64 0.84
CA GLY A 452 9.51 23.71 1.96
C GLY A 452 10.77 22.82 2.06
N ALA A 453 10.58 21.53 2.31
CA ALA A 453 11.65 20.55 2.44
C ALA A 453 12.16 20.01 1.08
N ARG A 454 11.59 20.43 -0.05
CA ARG A 454 11.93 19.87 -1.38
C ARG A 454 13.43 19.97 -1.73
N PRO A 455 14.17 21.04 -1.38
CA PRO A 455 15.61 21.12 -1.63
C PRO A 455 16.44 20.07 -0.89
N LEU A 456 16.01 19.61 0.29
CA LEU A 456 16.79 18.72 1.16
C LEU A 456 17.20 17.41 0.47
N ARG A 457 16.35 16.84 -0.39
CA ARG A 457 16.68 15.59 -1.11
C ARG A 457 17.92 15.77 -1.98
N ARG A 458 17.97 16.85 -2.75
CA ARG A 458 19.12 17.18 -3.61
C ARG A 458 20.33 17.56 -2.77
N ALA A 459 20.13 18.23 -1.63
CA ALA A 459 21.20 18.56 -0.70
C ALA A 459 21.86 17.29 -0.13
N ILE A 460 21.06 16.34 0.33
CA ILE A 460 21.56 15.08 0.89
C ILE A 460 22.27 14.27 -0.20
N GLN A 461 21.70 14.15 -1.39
CA GLN A 461 22.37 13.49 -2.52
C GLN A 461 23.75 14.10 -2.78
N ARG A 462 23.81 15.43 -2.96
CA ARG A 462 25.06 16.14 -3.27
C ARG A 462 26.09 16.09 -2.13
N HIS A 463 25.66 16.31 -0.90
CA HIS A 463 26.58 16.51 0.22
C HIS A 463 26.91 15.22 0.95
N PHE A 464 26.08 14.19 0.86
CA PHE A 464 26.32 12.88 1.47
C PHE A 464 26.59 11.81 0.42
N GLU A 465 25.63 11.50 -0.46
CA GLU A 465 25.75 10.35 -1.37
C GLU A 465 26.95 10.51 -2.33
N ASP A 466 27.06 11.66 -2.99
CA ASP A 466 28.17 11.93 -3.93
C ASP A 466 29.51 11.93 -3.17
N ALA A 467 29.57 12.59 -2.01
CA ALA A 467 30.78 12.69 -1.20
C ALA A 467 31.28 11.33 -0.67
N ILE A 468 30.37 10.47 -0.22
CA ILE A 468 30.68 9.10 0.22
C ILE A 468 31.12 8.26 -0.98
N SER A 469 30.42 8.36 -2.11
CA SER A 469 30.75 7.63 -3.33
C SER A 469 32.16 7.96 -3.83
N GLU A 470 32.53 9.25 -3.87
CA GLU A 470 33.88 9.69 -4.22
C GLU A 470 34.94 9.12 -3.27
N GLN A 471 34.67 9.08 -1.96
CA GLN A 471 35.61 8.56 -0.96
C GLN A 471 35.77 7.04 -1.02
N ILE A 472 34.71 6.31 -1.35
CA ILE A 472 34.77 4.86 -1.62
C ILE A 472 35.61 4.60 -2.87
N ILE A 473 35.35 5.31 -3.97
CA ILE A 473 36.08 5.15 -5.23
C ILE A 473 37.57 5.51 -5.05
N ALA A 474 37.86 6.56 -4.27
CA ALA A 474 39.22 6.96 -3.94
C ALA A 474 39.92 6.00 -2.96
N GLY A 475 39.24 4.95 -2.48
CA GLY A 475 39.79 3.98 -1.54
C GLY A 475 40.06 4.53 -0.14
N LYS A 476 39.47 5.68 0.22
CA LYS A 476 39.61 6.30 1.55
C LYS A 476 38.65 5.69 2.58
N ILE A 477 37.50 5.24 2.11
CA ILE A 477 36.56 4.41 2.88
C ILE A 477 36.72 2.99 2.36
N GLN A 478 37.34 2.13 3.16
CA GLN A 478 37.51 0.70 2.86
C GLN A 478 36.76 -0.13 3.90
N GLY A 479 35.91 -1.04 3.42
CA GLY A 479 35.16 -1.96 4.26
C GLY A 479 33.89 -1.38 4.88
N SER A 480 33.32 -2.17 5.79
CA SER A 480 32.18 -1.82 6.62
C SER A 480 32.62 -1.00 7.83
N GLY A 481 31.89 0.05 8.20
CA GLY A 481 32.21 0.84 9.39
C GLY A 481 31.33 2.06 9.59
N GLU A 482 31.51 2.68 10.76
CA GLU A 482 30.86 3.95 11.11
C GLU A 482 31.65 5.13 10.53
N ILE A 483 30.93 6.05 9.90
CA ILE A 483 31.46 7.29 9.33
C ILE A 483 30.85 8.45 10.09
N ALA A 484 31.66 9.10 10.91
CA ALA A 484 31.28 10.34 11.58
C ALA A 484 31.17 11.48 10.55
N VAL A 485 30.08 12.23 10.60
CA VAL A 485 29.85 13.39 9.72
C VAL A 485 29.76 14.65 10.57
N GLN A 486 30.62 15.63 10.29
CA GLN A 486 30.71 16.87 11.06
C GLN A 486 30.83 18.08 10.15
N VAL A 487 30.40 19.24 10.63
CA VAL A 487 30.64 20.53 9.97
C VAL A 487 32.05 21.00 10.36
N GLY A 488 32.96 21.10 9.38
CA GLY A 488 34.31 21.62 9.59
C GLY A 488 34.32 23.13 9.82
N GLU A 489 35.45 23.64 10.33
CA GLU A 489 35.68 25.08 10.55
C GLU A 489 35.55 25.92 9.26
N ASP A 490 35.80 25.30 8.11
CA ASP A 490 35.62 25.89 6.78
C ASP A 490 34.16 25.90 6.29
N GLY A 491 33.21 25.50 7.14
CA GLY A 491 31.79 25.46 6.83
C GLY A 491 31.38 24.32 5.90
N LYS A 492 32.27 23.34 5.66
CA LYS A 492 32.02 22.17 4.79
C LYS A 492 31.83 20.90 5.60
N LEU A 493 31.08 19.94 5.06
CA LEU A 493 30.95 18.62 5.68
C LEU A 493 32.24 17.81 5.54
N ARG A 494 32.63 17.16 6.64
CA ARG A 494 33.75 16.23 6.70
C ARG A 494 33.25 14.86 7.12
N PHE A 495 33.77 13.84 6.43
CA PHE A 495 33.47 12.43 6.69
C PHE A 495 34.73 11.79 7.24
N ARG A 496 34.64 11.16 8.41
CA ARG A 496 35.76 10.47 9.06
C ARG A 496 35.35 9.06 9.41
N ASN A 497 36.18 8.09 9.03
CA ASN A 497 35.98 6.70 9.41
C ASN A 497 36.35 6.52 10.90
N SER A 498 35.44 5.99 11.72
CA SER A 498 35.72 5.71 13.13
C SER A 498 36.83 4.68 13.32
N LEU A 499 37.18 3.89 12.30
CA LEU A 499 38.27 2.92 12.33
C LEU A 499 39.64 3.47 11.88
N ALA A 500 39.75 4.76 11.54
CA ALA A 500 41.04 5.39 11.25
C ALA A 500 41.71 5.92 12.54
N ASN A 501 41.96 5.02 13.49
CA ASN A 501 42.88 5.24 14.60
C ASN A 501 43.84 4.04 14.68
N VAL A 502 44.78 3.98 13.72
CA VAL A 502 46.19 3.54 13.92
C VAL A 502 47.05 4.31 12.92
#